data_AF-A0A914WDH2-F1
#
_entry.id   AF-A0A914WDH2-F1
#
_cell.length_a   1.000
_cell.length_b   1.000
_cell.length_c   1.000
_cell.angle_alpha   90.00
_cell.angle_beta   90.00
_cell.angle_gamma   90.00
#
_symmetry.space_group_name_H-M   'P 1'
#
loop_
_entity.id
_entity.type
_entity.pdbx_description
1 polymer ?
#
loop_
_entity_poly.entity_id
_entity_poly.type
_entity_poly.pdbx_seq_one_letter_code
_entity_poly.pdbx_strand_id
1 'polypeptide(L)'
;MYEQMVAMVKKAYHAAIGRKLLTIEQVSTLLPEIEAIVNCRPLTYIGEDTTAGNILRPIDFIIPHCQPGLPPLGEVEVEEEYKPDGPNSQDKLIKVWNKTLLTLDRFWTLWRSDYLTSLREQQQRFHLEPRSRARYAPQAGEVVLIRDDIVPCGLWRLGKVEEVTASNDDEIRVAKVKVANGHILRQAINHLYPLEVSESSQELKDDNHQATKQTSSVKLASDQGKYNL
;
A
#
# COMPACT_ATOMS: atom_id res chain seq x y z
N MET A 1 -12.31 -2.38 5.06
CA MET A 1 -10.87 -2.24 4.77
C MET A 1 -10.09 -3.47 5.21
N TYR A 2 -10.13 -3.87 6.48
CA TYR A 2 -9.41 -5.06 6.97
C TYR A 2 -9.78 -6.37 6.23
N GLU A 3 -11.07 -6.66 6.08
CA GLU A 3 -11.52 -7.88 5.39
C GLU A 3 -11.02 -7.98 3.94
N GLN A 4 -11.05 -6.86 3.20
CA GLN A 4 -10.52 -6.78 1.84
C GLN A 4 -9.00 -6.98 1.81
N MET A 5 -8.26 -6.40 2.76
CA MET A 5 -6.82 -6.61 2.89
C MET A 5 -6.49 -8.09 3.12
N VAL A 6 -7.20 -8.74 4.05
CA VAL A 6 -7.01 -10.18 4.32
C VAL A 6 -7.33 -11.02 3.09
N ALA A 7 -8.38 -10.68 2.34
CA ALA A 7 -8.71 -11.37 1.09
C ALA A 7 -7.61 -11.21 0.02
N MET A 8 -7.07 -9.99 -0.15
CA MET A 8 -5.95 -9.72 -1.07
C MET A 8 -4.69 -10.48 -0.68
N VAL A 9 -4.32 -10.48 0.61
CA VAL A 9 -3.16 -11.23 1.11
C VAL A 9 -3.32 -12.72 0.87
N LYS A 10 -4.47 -13.31 1.19
CA LYS A 10 -4.75 -14.73 0.95
C LYS A 10 -4.67 -15.08 -0.54
N LYS A 11 -5.28 -14.26 -1.40
CA LYS A 11 -5.26 -14.45 -2.85
C LYS A 11 -3.82 -14.41 -3.39
N ALA A 12 -3.05 -13.40 -3.00
CA ALA A 12 -1.65 -13.27 -3.41
C ALA A 12 -0.78 -14.41 -2.88
N TYR A 13 -0.99 -14.82 -1.62
CA TYR A 13 -0.31 -15.96 -1.00
C TYR A 13 -0.54 -17.26 -1.77
N HIS A 14 -1.80 -17.63 -2.02
CA HIS A 14 -2.15 -18.84 -2.78
C HIS A 14 -1.61 -18.79 -4.21
N ALA A 15 -1.67 -17.63 -4.87
CA ALA A 15 -1.14 -17.46 -6.21
C ALA A 15 0.40 -17.53 -6.26
N ALA A 16 1.10 -17.02 -5.23
CA ALA A 16 2.56 -17.07 -5.15
C ALA A 16 3.09 -18.50 -4.95
N ILE A 17 2.45 -19.27 -4.07
CA ILE A 17 2.78 -20.68 -3.81
C ILE A 17 2.40 -21.57 -4.99
N GLY A 18 1.25 -21.31 -5.61
CA GLY A 18 0.69 -22.14 -6.67
C GLY A 18 0.24 -23.50 -6.14
N ARG A 19 0.73 -24.58 -6.76
CA ARG A 19 0.37 -25.97 -6.40
C ARG A 19 1.38 -26.65 -5.46
N LYS A 20 2.33 -25.89 -4.91
CA LYS A 20 3.36 -26.44 -4.02
C LYS A 20 2.74 -26.81 -2.66
N LEU A 21 3.16 -27.94 -2.11
CA LEU A 21 2.90 -28.31 -0.72
C LEU A 21 4.06 -27.79 0.13
N LEU A 22 3.77 -26.89 1.05
CA LEU A 22 4.76 -26.36 1.99
C LEU A 22 4.73 -27.17 3.29
N THR A 23 5.90 -27.39 3.86
CA THR A 23 6.05 -27.94 5.21
C THR A 23 5.68 -26.88 6.25
N ILE A 24 5.41 -27.30 7.49
CA ILE A 24 5.09 -26.37 8.58
C ILE A 24 6.22 -25.37 8.84
N GLU A 25 7.48 -25.82 8.75
CA GLU A 25 8.67 -24.97 8.92
C GLU A 25 8.75 -23.88 7.83
N GLN A 26 8.43 -24.24 6.57
CA GLN A 26 8.39 -23.27 5.49
C GLN A 26 7.26 -22.26 5.67
N VAL A 27 6.10 -22.69 6.15
CA VAL A 27 4.97 -21.80 6.44
C VAL A 27 5.29 -20.87 7.62
N SER A 28 5.96 -21.38 8.67
CA SER A 28 6.34 -20.59 9.84
C SER A 28 7.38 -19.53 9.54
N THR A 29 8.16 -19.67 8.46
CA THR A 29 9.02 -18.59 7.95
C THR A 29 8.25 -17.69 6.99
N LEU A 30 7.50 -18.25 6.03
CA LEU A 30 6.90 -17.47 4.96
C LEU A 30 5.81 -16.51 5.45
N LEU A 31 4.99 -16.91 6.43
CA LEU A 31 3.88 -16.08 6.91
C LEU A 31 4.35 -14.82 7.67
N PRO A 32 5.29 -14.88 8.63
CA PRO A 32 5.84 -13.69 9.26
C PRO A 32 6.51 -12.73 8.28
N GLU A 33 7.19 -13.25 7.25
CA GLU A 33 7.80 -12.41 6.22
C GLU A 33 6.73 -11.66 5.40
N ILE A 34 5.64 -12.35 5.04
CA ILE A 34 4.49 -11.73 4.38
C ILE A 34 3.84 -10.69 5.28
N GLU A 35 3.67 -10.98 6.57
CA GLU A 35 3.15 -10.03 7.54
C GLU A 35 4.04 -8.77 7.59
N ALA A 36 5.35 -8.95 7.68
CA ALA A 36 6.30 -7.85 7.66
C ALA A 36 6.09 -6.99 6.42
N ILE A 37 6.08 -7.59 5.22
CA ILE A 37 5.85 -6.91 3.93
C ILE A 37 4.55 -6.08 3.93
N VAL A 38 3.44 -6.67 4.39
CA VAL A 38 2.14 -6.00 4.45
C VAL A 38 2.15 -4.85 5.45
N ASN A 39 2.90 -4.98 6.54
CA ASN A 39 3.05 -3.96 7.57
C ASN A 39 4.09 -2.87 7.22
N CYS A 40 4.87 -3.05 6.14
CA CYS A 40 5.73 -2.00 5.56
C CYS A 40 4.96 -0.96 4.75
N ARG A 41 3.67 -1.19 4.48
CA ARG A 41 2.93 -0.34 3.55
C ARG A 41 2.76 1.09 4.07
N PRO A 42 2.87 2.09 3.19
CA PRO A 42 2.74 3.49 3.58
C PRO A 42 1.27 3.84 3.81
N LEU A 43 0.94 4.30 5.02
CA LEU A 43 -0.40 4.79 5.35
C LEU A 43 -0.53 6.26 4.99
N THR A 44 0.43 7.07 5.44
CA THR A 44 0.47 8.52 5.24
C THR A 44 1.90 9.04 5.42
N TYR A 45 2.11 10.34 5.22
CA TYR A 45 3.38 11.02 5.47
C TYR A 45 3.29 11.87 6.74
N ILE A 46 4.44 12.22 7.32
CA ILE A 46 4.56 13.00 8.56
C ILE A 46 5.27 14.32 8.27
N GLY A 47 4.60 15.45 8.51
CA GLY A 47 5.17 16.78 8.33
C GLY A 47 5.15 17.29 6.89
N GLU A 48 5.72 18.47 6.66
CA GLU A 48 5.70 19.15 5.36
C GLU A 48 6.78 18.64 4.38
N ASP A 49 7.85 18.05 4.94
CA ASP A 49 8.95 17.49 4.17
C ASP A 49 8.61 16.09 3.66
N THR A 50 8.34 16.00 2.36
CA THR A 50 8.03 14.75 1.64
C THR A 50 9.29 13.89 1.35
N THR A 51 10.30 13.97 2.22
CA THR A 51 11.47 13.09 2.11
C THR A 51 11.09 11.67 2.53
N ALA A 52 11.76 10.67 1.96
CA ALA A 52 11.45 9.24 2.13
C ALA A 52 11.64 8.74 3.58
N GLY A 53 12.00 9.62 4.51
CA GLY A 53 12.14 9.30 5.94
C GLY A 53 10.88 9.53 6.77
N ASN A 54 9.90 10.28 6.27
CA ASN A 54 8.75 10.70 7.08
C ASN A 54 7.46 10.00 6.63
N ILE A 55 7.47 8.67 6.60
CA ILE A 55 6.30 7.87 6.23
C ILE A 55 5.82 7.18 7.50
N LEU A 56 4.51 7.20 7.71
CA LEU A 56 3.87 6.40 8.74
C LEU A 56 3.38 5.08 8.14
N ARG A 57 3.88 3.96 8.65
CA ARG A 57 3.47 2.60 8.27
C ARG A 57 2.82 1.89 9.46
N PRO A 58 2.05 0.82 9.24
CA PRO A 58 1.48 0.03 10.34
C PRO A 58 2.53 -0.45 11.34
N ILE A 59 3.71 -0.88 10.86
CA ILE A 59 4.78 -1.38 11.73
C ILE A 59 5.32 -0.30 12.67
N ASP A 60 5.27 0.97 12.29
CA ASP A 60 5.83 2.08 13.08
C ASP A 60 5.06 2.32 14.39
N PHE A 61 3.80 1.88 14.48
CA PHE A 61 3.02 1.93 15.71
C PHE A 61 3.47 0.89 16.75
N ILE A 62 4.11 -0.19 16.29
CA ILE A 62 4.58 -1.29 17.15
C ILE A 62 6.08 -1.12 17.41
N ILE A 63 6.84 -0.93 16.33
CA ILE A 63 8.29 -0.78 16.31
C ILE A 63 8.62 0.46 15.47
N PRO A 64 8.78 1.63 16.09
CA PRO A 64 9.17 2.85 15.40
C PRO A 64 10.49 2.65 14.63
N HIS A 65 10.58 3.23 13.43
CA HIS A 65 11.79 3.19 12.59
C HIS A 65 12.23 1.78 12.14
N CYS A 66 11.32 0.79 12.19
CA CYS A 66 11.64 -0.55 11.71
C CYS A 66 12.08 -0.49 10.23
N GLN A 67 13.19 -1.13 9.88
CA GLN A 67 13.58 -1.35 8.49
C GLN A 67 13.36 -2.83 8.15
N PRO A 68 12.11 -3.24 7.85
CA PRO A 68 11.79 -4.56 7.38
C PRO A 68 12.34 -4.73 5.96
N GLY A 69 13.58 -5.16 5.89
CA GLY A 69 14.19 -5.70 4.69
C GLY A 69 14.86 -6.99 5.09
N LEU A 70 14.57 -8.06 4.35
CA LEU A 70 15.57 -9.12 4.28
C LEU A 70 16.83 -8.46 3.73
N PRO A 71 17.99 -8.62 4.38
CA PRO A 71 19.23 -8.28 3.74
C PRO A 71 19.19 -8.98 2.37
N PRO A 72 19.40 -8.26 1.24
CA PRO A 72 19.77 -8.97 0.05
C PRO A 72 20.94 -9.88 0.45
N LEU A 73 21.01 -11.08 -0.11
CA LEU A 73 22.23 -11.88 -0.08
C LEU A 73 23.32 -11.13 -0.87
N GLY A 74 23.72 -9.94 -0.43
CA GLY A 74 25.03 -9.39 -0.68
C GLY A 74 25.94 -10.03 0.35
N GLU A 75 27.05 -10.59 -0.13
CA GLU A 75 28.23 -11.09 0.59
C GLU A 75 28.14 -10.90 2.11
N VAL A 76 27.32 -11.72 2.78
CA VAL A 76 27.44 -11.87 4.22
C VAL A 76 28.72 -12.68 4.37
N GLU A 77 29.79 -12.04 4.82
CA GLU A 77 30.98 -12.75 5.28
C GLU A 77 30.48 -13.82 6.25
N VAL A 78 30.56 -15.07 5.80
CA VAL A 78 30.13 -16.22 6.57
C VAL A 78 31.10 -16.29 7.74
N GLU A 79 30.72 -15.75 8.90
CA GLU A 79 31.40 -16.08 10.15
C GLU A 79 31.35 -17.61 10.28
N GLU A 80 32.53 -18.24 10.28
CA GLU A 80 32.74 -19.70 10.08
C GLU A 80 32.13 -20.60 11.17
N GLU A 81 31.36 -20.06 12.11
CA GLU A 81 31.03 -20.71 13.37
C GLU A 81 29.82 -21.66 13.29
N TYR A 82 28.87 -21.46 12.35
CA TYR A 82 27.72 -22.36 12.20
C TYR A 82 27.92 -23.37 11.07
N LYS A 83 28.39 -24.58 11.42
CA LYS A 83 28.43 -25.75 10.53
C LYS A 83 27.23 -26.64 10.80
N PRO A 84 26.17 -26.61 9.98
CA PRO A 84 25.02 -27.49 10.19
C PRO A 84 25.46 -28.95 10.02
N ASP A 85 25.01 -29.84 10.92
CA ASP A 85 25.46 -31.24 10.95
C ASP A 85 25.21 -31.96 9.62
N GLY A 86 26.31 -32.34 8.95
CA GLY A 86 26.31 -33.20 7.76
C GLY A 86 26.70 -32.51 6.45
N PRO A 87 27.32 -33.23 5.50
CA PRO A 87 27.95 -32.68 4.29
C PRO A 87 26.98 -32.04 3.27
N ASN A 88 25.67 -32.03 3.54
CA ASN A 88 24.61 -31.61 2.61
C ASN A 88 23.60 -30.62 3.24
N SER A 89 23.82 -30.18 4.47
CA SER A 89 22.87 -29.38 5.25
C SER A 89 22.89 -27.89 4.85
N GLN A 90 24.08 -27.32 4.64
CA GLN A 90 24.26 -25.92 4.21
C GLN A 90 23.64 -25.65 2.83
N ASP A 91 23.98 -26.47 1.82
CA ASP A 91 23.43 -26.32 0.47
C ASP A 91 21.90 -26.48 0.44
N LYS A 92 21.35 -27.33 1.29
CA LYS A 92 19.89 -27.48 1.44
C LYS A 92 19.27 -26.22 2.04
N LEU A 93 19.88 -25.64 3.08
CA LEU A 93 19.41 -24.39 3.69
C LEU A 93 19.42 -23.24 2.69
N ILE A 94 20.51 -23.05 1.94
CA ILE A 94 20.61 -22.03 0.88
C ILE A 94 19.52 -22.25 -0.18
N LYS A 95 19.28 -23.49 -0.60
CA LYS A 95 18.22 -23.82 -1.58
C LYS A 95 16.82 -23.54 -1.02
N VAL A 96 16.57 -23.82 0.25
CA VAL A 96 15.28 -23.53 0.91
C VAL A 96 15.08 -22.02 1.00
N TRP A 97 16.11 -21.30 1.45
CA TRP A 97 16.10 -19.84 1.56
C TRP A 97 15.83 -19.14 0.22
N ASN A 98 16.56 -19.51 -0.84
CA ASN A 98 16.34 -18.98 -2.18
C ASN A 98 14.92 -19.26 -2.69
N LYS A 99 14.34 -20.44 -2.36
CA LYS A 99 12.95 -20.74 -2.71
C LYS A 99 11.97 -19.83 -1.97
N THR A 100 12.22 -19.55 -0.69
CA THR A 100 11.41 -18.62 0.11
C THR A 100 11.46 -17.23 -0.48
N LEU A 101 12.66 -16.71 -0.80
CA LEU A 101 12.85 -15.42 -1.45
C LEU A 101 12.07 -15.30 -2.78
N LEU A 102 12.17 -16.31 -3.65
CA LEU A 102 11.43 -16.33 -4.91
C LEU A 102 9.91 -16.33 -4.71
N THR A 103 9.42 -17.02 -3.67
CA THR A 103 7.99 -17.00 -3.33
C THR A 103 7.56 -15.65 -2.76
N LEU A 104 8.40 -15.00 -1.94
CA LEU A 104 8.15 -13.66 -1.41
C LEU A 104 8.14 -12.59 -2.50
N ASP A 105 9.07 -12.65 -3.46
CA ASP A 105 9.11 -11.71 -4.58
C ASP A 105 7.86 -11.82 -5.47
N ARG A 106 7.43 -13.06 -5.73
CA ARG A 106 6.17 -13.32 -6.45
C ARG A 106 4.96 -12.82 -5.65
N PHE A 107 4.93 -13.07 -4.34
CA PHE A 107 3.89 -12.55 -3.46
C PHE A 107 3.84 -11.03 -3.52
N TRP A 108 4.99 -10.37 -3.35
CA TRP A 108 5.13 -8.91 -3.40
C TRP A 108 4.58 -8.34 -4.69
N THR A 109 4.97 -8.90 -5.84
CA THR A 109 4.50 -8.44 -7.14
C THR A 109 2.97 -8.49 -7.27
N LEU A 110 2.37 -9.61 -6.85
CA LEU A 110 0.92 -9.81 -6.91
C LEU A 110 0.17 -8.92 -5.91
N TRP A 111 0.60 -8.94 -4.66
CA TRP A 111 -0.03 -8.20 -3.59
C TRP A 111 0.10 -6.69 -3.79
N ARG A 112 1.28 -6.18 -4.18
CA ARG A 112 1.49 -4.77 -4.51
C ARG A 112 0.55 -4.31 -5.63
N SER A 113 0.43 -5.11 -6.70
CA SER A 113 -0.47 -4.78 -7.82
C SER A 113 -1.94 -4.73 -7.38
N ASP A 114 -2.41 -5.73 -6.65
CA ASP A 114 -3.80 -5.79 -6.13
C ASP A 114 -4.05 -4.63 -5.15
N TYR A 115 -3.10 -4.36 -4.26
CA TYR A 115 -3.17 -3.27 -3.30
C TYR A 115 -3.23 -1.89 -3.97
N LEU A 116 -2.33 -1.59 -4.91
CA LEU A 116 -2.36 -0.34 -5.67
C LEU A 116 -3.68 -0.18 -6.45
N THR A 117 -4.23 -1.27 -6.99
CA THR A 117 -5.54 -1.26 -7.63
C THR A 117 -6.64 -0.92 -6.63
N SER A 118 -6.60 -1.52 -5.44
CA SER A 118 -7.57 -1.23 -4.37
C SER A 118 -7.56 0.23 -3.91
N LEU A 119 -6.38 0.88 -3.85
CA LEU A 119 -6.26 2.30 -3.53
C LEU A 119 -6.96 3.17 -4.58
N ARG A 120 -6.78 2.83 -5.86
CA ARG A 120 -7.43 3.54 -6.97
C ARG A 120 -8.96 3.39 -6.92
N GLU A 121 -9.45 2.19 -6.66
CA GLU A 121 -10.89 1.93 -6.53
C GLU A 121 -11.50 2.63 -5.30
N GLN A 122 -10.79 2.62 -4.17
CA GLN A 122 -11.22 3.31 -2.96
C GLN A 122 -11.40 4.81 -3.22
N GLN A 123 -10.45 5.45 -3.91
CA GLN A 123 -10.54 6.88 -4.22
C GLN A 123 -11.72 7.22 -5.13
N GLN A 124 -12.01 6.37 -6.13
CA GLN A 124 -13.17 6.57 -7.01
C GLN A 124 -14.50 6.55 -6.25
N ARG A 125 -14.61 5.75 -5.18
CA ARG A 125 -15.82 5.68 -4.36
C ARG A 125 -16.05 6.93 -3.51
N PHE A 126 -14.99 7.67 -3.20
CA PHE A 126 -15.07 8.90 -2.40
C PHE A 126 -15.49 10.12 -3.23
N HIS A 127 -15.39 10.08 -4.56
CA HIS A 127 -15.93 11.15 -5.39
C HIS A 127 -17.46 11.08 -5.46
N LEU A 128 -18.11 12.21 -5.16
CA LEU A 128 -19.57 12.42 -4.98
C LEU A 128 -20.45 12.02 -6.18
N GLU A 129 -19.87 11.69 -7.33
CA GLU A 129 -20.60 11.25 -8.51
C GLU A 129 -20.21 9.81 -8.89
N PRO A 130 -21.00 8.79 -8.51
CA PRO A 130 -20.79 7.39 -8.91
C PRO A 130 -20.79 7.17 -10.43
N ARG A 131 -21.21 8.17 -11.21
CA ARG A 131 -21.23 8.19 -12.68
C ARG A 131 -20.13 9.04 -13.31
N SER A 132 -19.39 9.82 -12.53
CA SER A 132 -18.27 10.57 -13.06
C SER A 132 -17.12 9.62 -13.30
N ARG A 133 -16.74 9.46 -14.57
CA ARG A 133 -15.52 8.76 -14.98
C ARG A 133 -14.25 9.57 -14.65
N ALA A 134 -14.34 10.58 -13.78
CA ALA A 134 -13.19 11.36 -13.37
C ALA A 134 -12.13 10.42 -12.81
N ARG A 135 -11.11 10.16 -13.62
CA ARG A 135 -9.93 9.44 -13.21
C ARG A 135 -9.31 10.28 -12.09
N TYR A 136 -8.90 9.63 -11.00
CA TYR A 136 -8.08 10.26 -9.98
C TYR A 136 -6.98 11.10 -10.65
N ALA A 137 -7.04 12.40 -10.43
CA ALA A 137 -6.09 13.37 -10.94
C ALA A 137 -5.40 13.96 -9.71
N PRO A 138 -4.11 13.65 -9.50
CA PRO A 138 -3.41 14.17 -8.34
C PRO A 138 -3.26 15.68 -8.46
N GLN A 139 -3.29 16.38 -7.33
CA GLN A 139 -3.13 17.84 -7.29
C GLN A 139 -1.68 18.23 -7.05
N ALA A 140 -1.29 19.43 -7.51
CA ALA A 140 0.01 19.99 -7.16
C ALA A 140 0.11 20.13 -5.63
N GLY A 141 1.20 19.66 -5.06
CA GLY A 141 1.44 19.58 -3.61
C GLY A 141 1.06 18.24 -2.98
N GLU A 142 0.28 17.39 -3.65
CA GLU A 142 -0.15 16.10 -3.11
C GLU A 142 0.99 15.08 -3.05
N VAL A 143 1.03 14.28 -1.98
CA VAL A 143 1.98 13.18 -1.83
C VAL A 143 1.36 11.89 -2.35
N VAL A 144 2.05 11.24 -3.29
CA VAL A 144 1.57 10.06 -4.00
C VAL A 144 2.57 8.91 -3.95
N LEU A 145 2.03 7.70 -4.01
CA LEU A 145 2.79 6.48 -4.28
C LEU A 145 3.10 6.39 -5.76
N ILE A 146 4.37 6.10 -6.06
CA ILE A 146 4.84 5.90 -7.42
C ILE A 146 5.02 4.41 -7.64
N ARG A 147 4.31 3.86 -8.63
CA ARG A 147 4.58 2.50 -9.09
C ARG A 147 6.01 2.42 -9.61
N ASP A 148 6.79 1.55 -8.98
CA ASP A 148 8.12 1.18 -9.42
C ASP A 148 8.21 -0.34 -9.44
N ASP A 149 8.44 -0.90 -10.62
CA ASP A 149 8.52 -2.34 -10.79
C ASP A 149 9.94 -2.89 -10.48
N ILE A 150 10.90 -2.00 -10.17
CA ILE A 150 12.30 -2.36 -9.87
C ILE A 150 12.59 -2.31 -8.36
N VAL A 151 11.68 -1.77 -7.55
CA VAL A 151 11.91 -1.59 -6.11
C VAL A 151 11.91 -2.94 -5.36
N PRO A 152 12.89 -3.19 -4.46
CA PRO A 152 12.93 -4.42 -3.69
C PRO A 152 11.67 -4.62 -2.86
N CYS A 153 11.42 -5.88 -2.50
CA CYS A 153 10.31 -6.26 -1.64
C CYS A 153 10.25 -5.41 -0.35
N GLY A 154 9.07 -4.88 -0.01
CA GLY A 154 8.86 -4.10 1.22
C GLY A 154 9.18 -2.61 1.13
N LEU A 155 9.80 -2.15 0.03
CA LEU A 155 10.08 -0.73 -0.19
C LEU A 155 8.98 -0.09 -1.05
N TRP A 156 8.60 1.13 -0.68
CA TRP A 156 7.60 1.91 -1.40
C TRP A 156 8.19 3.24 -1.80
N ARG A 157 8.09 3.57 -3.09
CA ARG A 157 8.58 4.84 -3.61
C ARG A 157 7.47 5.89 -3.53
N LEU A 158 7.74 6.98 -2.82
CA LEU A 158 6.83 8.12 -2.72
C LEU A 158 7.40 9.33 -3.45
N GLY A 159 6.53 10.26 -3.80
CA GLY A 159 6.94 11.60 -4.20
C GLY A 159 5.83 12.63 -4.09
N LYS A 160 6.22 13.90 -4.07
CA LYS A 160 5.32 15.05 -4.05
C LYS A 160 5.06 15.50 -5.48
N VAL A 161 3.80 15.65 -5.85
CA VAL A 161 3.44 16.22 -7.16
C VAL A 161 3.79 17.70 -7.16
N GLU A 162 4.64 18.12 -8.09
CA GLU A 162 5.05 19.51 -8.25
C GLU A 162 4.18 20.23 -9.27
N GLU A 163 3.96 19.57 -10.42
CA GLU A 163 3.22 20.14 -11.53
C GLU A 163 2.47 19.03 -12.27
N VAL A 164 1.30 19.38 -12.76
CA VAL A 164 0.40 18.49 -13.46
C VAL A 164 0.19 19.05 -14.86
N THR A 165 0.66 18.33 -15.88
CA THR A 165 0.63 18.84 -17.26
C THR A 165 -0.62 18.33 -17.98
N ALA A 166 -1.55 19.25 -18.25
CA ALA A 166 -2.71 19.00 -19.11
C ALA A 166 -2.30 19.00 -20.59
N SER A 167 -2.85 18.07 -21.37
CA SER A 167 -2.72 18.06 -22.83
C SER A 167 -3.67 19.08 -23.46
N ASN A 168 -3.53 19.33 -24.76
CA ASN A 168 -4.46 20.17 -25.54
C ASN A 168 -5.94 19.72 -25.46
N ASP A 169 -6.19 18.47 -25.07
CA ASP A 169 -7.53 17.89 -24.90
C ASP A 169 -8.09 18.09 -23.49
N ASP A 170 -7.45 18.90 -22.65
CA ASP A 170 -7.73 19.10 -21.21
C ASP A 170 -7.57 17.83 -20.34
N GLU A 171 -7.19 16.71 -20.96
CA GLU A 171 -6.82 15.49 -20.24
C GLU A 171 -5.40 15.58 -19.67
N ILE A 172 -5.31 15.33 -18.38
CA ILE A 172 -4.04 15.20 -17.68
C ILE A 172 -3.52 13.78 -17.87
N ARG A 173 -2.31 13.64 -18.42
CA ARG A 173 -1.68 12.32 -18.68
C ARG A 173 -0.38 12.11 -17.90
N VAL A 174 0.33 13.19 -17.58
CA VAL A 174 1.66 13.16 -16.95
C VAL A 174 1.75 14.21 -15.84
N ALA A 175 2.41 13.85 -14.75
CA ALA A 175 2.77 14.76 -13.68
C ALA A 175 4.29 14.74 -13.43
N LYS A 176 4.84 15.88 -13.01
CA LYS A 176 6.19 16.01 -12.46
C LYS A 176 6.11 15.74 -10.96
N VAL A 177 6.89 14.77 -10.51
CA VAL A 177 6.88 14.30 -9.13
C VAL A 177 8.28 14.41 -8.56
N LYS A 178 8.44 15.16 -7.48
CA LYS A 178 9.71 15.28 -6.75
C LYS A 178 9.82 14.12 -5.77
N VAL A 179 10.86 13.31 -5.93
CA VAL A 179 11.19 12.22 -5.02
C VAL A 179 12.15 12.69 -3.93
N ALA A 180 12.30 11.89 -2.88
CA ALA A 180 13.06 12.23 -1.67
C ALA A 180 14.54 12.60 -1.90
N ASN A 181 15.17 12.02 -2.92
CA ASN A 181 16.55 12.33 -3.30
C ASN A 181 16.68 13.67 -4.06
N GLY A 182 15.59 14.43 -4.18
CA GLY A 182 15.55 15.73 -4.84
C GLY A 182 15.37 15.65 -6.36
N HIS A 183 15.42 14.46 -6.96
CA HIS A 183 15.18 14.32 -8.39
C HIS A 183 13.70 14.52 -8.74
N ILE A 184 13.46 15.07 -9.93
CA ILE A 184 12.12 15.25 -10.48
C ILE A 184 11.90 14.16 -11.54
N LEU A 185 10.89 13.34 -11.32
CA LEU A 185 10.48 12.29 -12.24
C LEU A 185 9.23 12.73 -13.00
N ARG A 186 9.21 12.46 -14.31
CA ARG A 186 7.97 12.55 -15.09
C ARG A 186 7.27 11.20 -15.05
N GLN A 187 6.09 11.15 -14.45
CA GLN A 187 5.33 9.91 -14.28
C GLN A 187 3.94 10.03 -14.88
N ALA A 188 3.48 8.95 -15.53
CA ALA A 188 2.11 8.85 -15.99
C ALA A 188 1.17 8.75 -14.78
N ILE A 189 -0.02 9.34 -14.85
CA ILE A 189 -0.99 9.30 -13.74
C ILE A 189 -1.42 7.87 -13.40
N ASN A 190 -1.41 6.95 -14.36
CA ASN A 190 -1.70 5.54 -14.09
C ASN A 190 -0.66 4.88 -13.18
N HIS A 191 0.53 5.48 -13.02
CA HIS A 191 1.59 5.02 -12.12
C HIS A 191 1.60 5.79 -10.79
N LEU A 192 0.69 6.76 -10.62
CA LEU A 192 0.54 7.52 -9.38
C LEU A 192 -0.71 7.02 -8.66
N TYR A 193 -0.57 6.81 -7.37
CA TYR A 193 -1.62 6.30 -6.50
C TYR A 193 -1.69 7.14 -5.22
N PRO A 194 -2.89 7.44 -4.71
CA PRO A 194 -3.04 8.14 -3.45
C PRO A 194 -2.58 7.27 -2.27
N LEU A 195 -2.32 7.88 -1.12
CA LEU A 195 -2.05 7.19 0.13
C LEU A 195 -3.34 6.65 0.77
N GLU A 196 -3.24 5.67 1.68
CA GLU A 196 -4.42 5.10 2.35
C GLU A 196 -5.20 6.15 3.17
N VAL A 197 -4.46 7.07 3.79
CA VAL A 197 -4.98 8.13 4.64
C VAL A 197 -4.53 9.47 4.08
N SER A 198 -5.45 10.14 3.38
CA SER A 198 -5.33 11.52 2.92
C SER A 198 -6.36 12.42 3.61
N GLU A 199 -6.06 13.72 3.74
CA GLU A 199 -6.99 14.73 4.30
C GLU A 199 -8.34 14.73 3.56
N SER A 200 -8.33 14.56 2.23
CA SER A 200 -9.54 14.47 1.41
C SER A 200 -10.46 13.28 1.77
N SER A 201 -9.92 12.22 2.38
CA SER A 201 -10.69 11.04 2.78
C SER A 201 -11.40 11.23 4.12
N GLN A 202 -11.04 12.25 4.90
CA GLN A 202 -11.63 12.57 6.21
C GLN A 202 -12.84 13.50 6.08
N GLU A 203 -12.73 14.57 5.29
CA GLU A 203 -13.81 15.55 5.07
C GLU A 203 -15.11 14.87 4.56
N LEU A 204 -14.99 13.92 3.64
CA LEU A 204 -16.13 13.18 3.08
C LEU A 204 -16.79 12.21 4.07
N LYS A 205 -16.06 11.73 5.08
CA LYS A 205 -16.63 10.87 6.14
C LYS A 205 -17.36 11.70 7.20
N ASP A 206 -16.87 12.91 7.46
CA ASP A 206 -17.47 13.85 8.40
C ASP A 206 -18.75 14.46 7.82
N ASP A 207 -18.77 14.81 6.53
CA ASP A 207 -19.97 15.26 5.84
C ASP A 207 -21.08 14.20 5.82
N ASN A 208 -20.72 12.92 5.60
CA ASN A 208 -21.69 11.83 5.67
C ASN A 208 -22.24 11.62 7.10
N HIS A 209 -21.43 11.81 8.14
CA HIS A 209 -21.92 11.76 9.53
C HIS A 209 -22.80 12.96 9.88
N GLN A 210 -22.55 14.14 9.33
CA GLN A 210 -23.40 15.32 9.52
C GLN A 210 -24.73 15.20 8.76
N ALA A 211 -24.71 14.72 7.52
CA ALA A 211 -25.93 14.48 6.72
C ALA A 211 -26.84 13.41 7.35
N THR A 212 -26.25 12.36 7.94
CA THR A 212 -27.02 11.31 8.62
C THR A 212 -27.66 11.81 9.92
N LYS A 213 -26.99 12.73 10.65
CA LYS A 213 -27.57 13.38 11.84
C LYS A 213 -28.71 14.34 11.48
N GLN A 214 -28.59 15.13 10.41
CA GLN A 214 -29.67 16.04 9.98
C GLN A 214 -30.91 15.27 9.48
N THR A 215 -30.72 14.16 8.75
CA THR A 215 -31.85 13.34 8.26
C THR A 215 -32.62 12.66 9.40
N SER A 216 -31.95 12.40 10.53
CA SER A 216 -32.55 11.82 11.74
C SER A 216 -33.38 12.85 12.52
N SER A 217 -32.93 14.11 12.59
CA SER A 217 -33.66 15.19 13.27
C SER A 217 -34.89 15.67 12.49
N VAL A 218 -34.89 15.62 11.15
CA VAL A 218 -36.04 16.04 10.32
C VAL A 218 -37.21 15.05 10.39
N LYS A 219 -36.93 13.74 10.59
CA LYS A 219 -37.98 12.70 10.71
C LYS A 219 -38.69 12.69 12.07
N LEU A 220 -38.07 13.23 13.13
CA LEU A 220 -38.69 13.35 14.45
C LEU A 220 -39.64 14.56 14.57
N ALA A 221 -39.47 15.59 13.73
CA ALA A 221 -40.31 16.79 13.77
C ALA A 221 -41.60 16.69 12.95
N SER A 222 -41.74 15.68 12.08
CA SER A 222 -42.87 15.56 11.14
C SER A 222 -44.02 14.66 11.63
N ASP A 223 -43.87 13.99 12.77
CA ASP A 223 -44.83 12.95 13.23
C ASP A 223 -45.67 13.35 14.46
N GLN A 224 -45.57 14.59 14.96
CA GLN A 224 -46.34 15.06 16.15
C GLN A 224 -47.57 15.93 15.83
N GLY A 225 -48.08 15.91 14.59
CA GLY A 225 -49.04 16.92 14.13
C GLY A 225 -50.45 16.44 13.76
N LYS A 226 -50.89 15.21 14.06
CA LYS A 226 -52.20 14.74 13.57
C LYS A 226 -52.99 13.83 14.53
N TYR A 227 -53.33 14.29 15.72
CA TYR A 227 -54.57 13.87 16.41
C TYR A 227 -55.03 14.99 17.33
N ASN A 228 -56.03 15.76 16.92
CA ASN A 228 -56.95 16.48 17.80
C ASN A 228 -58.25 16.80 17.04
N LEU A 229 -59.36 16.39 17.67
CA LEU A 229 -60.79 16.49 17.30
C LEU A 229 -61.32 15.41 16.35
#